data_AF-A0A1E5GUX4-F1
#
_entry.id   AF-A0A1E5GUX4-F1
#
_cell.length_a   1.000
_cell.length_b   1.000
_cell.length_c   1.000
_cell.angle_alpha   90.00
_cell.angle_beta   90.00
_cell.angle_gamma   90.00
#
_symmetry.space_group_name_H-M   'P 1'
#
loop_
_entity.id
_entity.type
_entity.pdbx_description
1 polymer ?
#
loop_
_entity_poly.entity_id
_entity_poly.type
_entity_poly.pdbx_seq_one_letter_code
_entity_poly.pdbx_strand_id
1 'polypeptide(L)'
;MVKYNEVGGFMKKIEDYVSNISFEEAYVKIDRNKIDYLIKGDSNAKFPIRIKKIGFLAISLFMPIMMILSYTSAKDNLVTTVFSRTIAITTATSLILISLFSYFKSRHFLKNYGYKEFIYSSLKILFLSYICGSIGTVDSNYIIHLVTIIIYVPTCLYLCYIVEKNMLIEYINLTFGKEYKTNKILSLLVKMAGIIMILGLVIVHLYRINKSWIDKDSINDSINGLGVSMTLIVIAGAFFMIIISLLPTYISFKADLRIQNKLVIKYSEEFREMYGYYKEEWYGE
;
A
#
# COMPACT_ATOMS: atom_id res chain seq x y z
N MET A 1 39.36 2.35 -16.40
CA MET A 1 38.19 2.89 -17.09
C MET A 1 37.60 1.77 -17.94
N VAL A 2 36.67 0.99 -17.38
CA VAL A 2 35.94 -0.05 -18.12
C VAL A 2 34.47 0.17 -17.85
N LYS A 3 33.75 0.66 -18.88
CA LYS A 3 32.31 0.83 -18.89
C LYS A 3 31.67 -0.56 -18.98
N TYR A 4 31.00 -1.01 -17.93
CA TYR A 4 29.99 -2.06 -18.06
C TYR A 4 28.66 -1.40 -18.40
N ASN A 5 28.36 -1.38 -19.70
CA ASN A 5 27.01 -1.22 -20.22
C ASN A 5 26.29 -2.57 -20.04
N GLU A 6 25.57 -2.75 -18.92
CA GLU A 6 24.54 -3.78 -18.84
C GLU A 6 23.20 -3.18 -19.27
N VAL A 7 22.93 -3.37 -20.57
CA VAL A 7 21.61 -3.25 -21.18
C VAL A 7 20.84 -4.53 -20.80
N GLY A 8 19.70 -4.36 -20.12
CA GLY A 8 18.81 -5.49 -19.76
C GLY A 8 18.67 -5.70 -18.25
N GLY A 9 18.40 -4.64 -17.49
CA GLY A 9 18.22 -4.71 -16.04
C GLY A 9 16.97 -5.48 -15.62
N PHE A 10 17.11 -6.80 -15.42
CA PHE A 10 16.30 -7.49 -14.44
C PHE A 10 16.48 -6.75 -13.11
N MET A 11 15.41 -6.15 -12.58
CA MET A 11 15.42 -5.44 -11.31
C MET A 11 16.05 -6.34 -10.23
N LYS A 12 17.28 -6.02 -9.78
CA LYS A 12 17.96 -6.71 -8.67
C LYS A 12 17.03 -6.85 -7.47
N LYS A 13 17.03 -8.01 -6.83
CA LYS A 13 16.15 -8.28 -5.69
C LYS A 13 16.60 -7.42 -4.50
N ILE A 14 15.67 -7.05 -3.61
CA ILE A 14 16.05 -6.23 -2.44
C ILE A 14 17.08 -6.96 -1.57
N GLU A 15 17.04 -8.29 -1.58
CA GLU A 15 18.00 -9.20 -0.96
C GLU A 15 19.44 -8.92 -1.40
N ASP A 16 19.68 -8.58 -2.67
CA ASP A 16 21.02 -8.28 -3.21
C ASP A 16 21.59 -6.96 -2.64
N TYR A 17 20.73 -6.05 -2.21
CA TYR A 17 21.15 -4.80 -1.57
C TYR A 17 21.43 -5.01 -0.08
N VAL A 18 20.62 -5.85 0.58
CA VAL A 18 20.78 -6.20 2.00
C VAL A 18 21.96 -7.15 2.23
N SER A 19 22.32 -7.99 1.25
CA SER A 19 23.48 -8.87 1.33
C SER A 19 24.79 -8.09 1.51
N ASN A 20 24.87 -6.89 0.91
CA ASN A 20 26.03 -6.00 0.93
C ASN A 20 26.22 -5.20 2.22
N ILE A 21 25.32 -5.35 3.19
CA ILE A 21 25.42 -4.73 4.51
C ILE A 21 26.02 -5.76 5.45
N SER A 22 27.14 -5.42 6.10
CA SER A 22 27.79 -6.29 7.08
C SER A 22 27.07 -6.27 8.44
N PHE A 23 27.40 -7.21 9.32
CA PHE A 23 26.83 -7.22 10.67
C PHE A 23 27.25 -5.98 11.45
N GLU A 24 28.51 -5.56 11.35
CA GLU A 24 29.06 -4.39 12.05
C GLU A 24 28.34 -3.11 11.60
N GLU A 25 28.12 -2.96 10.28
CA GLU A 25 27.33 -1.84 9.74
C GLU A 25 25.89 -1.85 10.27
N ALA A 26 25.26 -3.04 10.34
CA ALA A 26 23.91 -3.20 10.84
C ALA A 26 23.81 -2.90 12.34
N TYR A 27 24.74 -3.42 13.15
CA TYR A 27 24.78 -3.24 14.59
C TYR A 27 24.94 -1.77 15.00
N VAL A 28 25.85 -1.04 14.33
CA VAL A 28 26.06 0.38 14.61
C VAL A 28 24.85 1.25 14.26
N LYS A 29 24.06 0.86 13.25
CA LYS A 29 22.95 1.67 12.72
C LYS A 29 21.57 1.26 13.24
N ILE A 30 21.41 0.05 13.76
CA ILE A 30 20.16 -0.46 14.32
C ILE A 30 20.21 -0.35 15.84
N ASP A 31 19.50 0.65 16.37
CA ASP A 31 19.34 0.84 17.81
C ASP A 31 18.60 -0.35 18.47
N ARG A 32 19.08 -0.76 19.64
CA ARG A 32 18.44 -1.76 20.51
C ARG A 32 16.96 -1.48 20.73
N ASN A 33 16.56 -0.22 20.93
CA ASN A 33 15.15 0.14 21.12
C ASN A 33 14.27 -0.31 19.94
N LYS A 34 14.82 -0.31 18.72
CA LYS A 34 14.09 -0.75 17.52
C LYS A 34 13.94 -2.27 17.50
N ILE A 35 14.96 -3.00 17.97
CA ILE A 35 14.92 -4.47 18.10
C ILE A 35 13.94 -4.85 19.21
N ASP A 36 13.98 -4.17 20.34
CA ASP A 36 13.03 -4.34 21.44
C ASP A 36 11.61 -4.06 20.96
N TYR A 37 11.39 -3.03 20.14
CA TYR A 37 10.09 -2.77 19.51
C TYR A 37 9.68 -3.88 18.52
N LEU A 38 10.61 -4.42 17.73
CA LEU A 38 10.31 -5.52 16.80
C LEU A 38 9.84 -6.79 17.54
N ILE A 39 10.49 -7.11 18.67
CA ILE A 39 10.24 -8.30 19.49
C ILE A 39 9.06 -8.07 20.45
N LYS A 40 9.20 -7.13 21.39
CA LYS A 40 8.28 -6.90 22.51
C LYS A 40 7.16 -5.93 22.15
N GLY A 41 7.45 -4.93 21.32
CA GLY A 41 6.47 -3.93 20.87
C GLY A 41 6.41 -2.70 21.74
N ASP A 42 5.39 -1.88 21.51
CA ASP A 42 5.17 -0.68 22.30
C ASP A 42 4.63 -1.06 23.69
N SER A 43 5.47 -0.87 24.72
CA SER A 43 5.12 -1.13 26.12
C SER A 43 3.97 -0.26 26.64
N ASN A 44 3.69 0.87 26.00
CA ASN A 44 2.60 1.79 26.35
C ASN A 44 1.29 1.51 25.59
N ALA A 45 1.19 0.40 24.86
CA ALA A 45 0.02 0.09 24.07
C ALA A 45 -1.23 -0.20 24.95
N LYS A 46 -2.19 0.72 24.95
CA LYS A 46 -3.49 0.60 25.66
C LYS A 46 -4.31 -0.65 25.31
N PHE A 47 -4.09 -1.25 24.13
CA PHE A 47 -4.81 -2.45 23.68
C PHE A 47 -3.83 -3.52 23.20
N PRO A 48 -4.11 -4.80 23.47
CA PRO A 48 -3.29 -5.88 22.96
C PRO A 48 -3.33 -5.93 21.44
N ILE A 49 -2.20 -6.29 20.83
CA ILE A 49 -2.01 -6.38 19.38
C ILE A 49 -3.12 -7.20 18.71
N ARG A 50 -3.58 -8.29 19.36
CA ARG A 50 -4.66 -9.15 18.84
C ARG A 50 -5.97 -8.39 18.63
N ILE A 51 -6.38 -7.54 19.58
CA ILE A 51 -7.61 -6.75 19.46
C ILE A 51 -7.45 -5.69 18.38
N LYS A 52 -6.30 -4.99 18.34
CA LYS A 52 -6.01 -4.02 17.28
C LYS A 52 -6.06 -4.67 15.89
N LYS A 53 -5.52 -5.89 15.76
CA LYS A 53 -5.59 -6.67 14.52
C LYS A 53 -7.01 -7.01 14.12
N ILE A 54 -7.83 -7.49 15.05
CA ILE A 54 -9.24 -7.81 14.78
C ILE A 54 -10.00 -6.55 14.34
N GLY A 55 -9.78 -5.41 15.00
CA GLY A 55 -10.39 -4.14 14.61
C GLY A 55 -9.99 -3.70 13.21
N PHE A 56 -8.69 -3.71 12.90
CA PHE A 56 -8.20 -3.37 11.56
C PHE A 56 -8.70 -4.33 10.47
N LEU A 57 -8.78 -5.63 10.79
CA LEU A 57 -9.34 -6.62 9.88
C LEU A 57 -10.82 -6.34 9.62
N ALA A 58 -11.62 -6.11 10.67
CA ALA A 58 -13.04 -5.82 10.50
C ALA A 58 -13.26 -4.58 9.60
N ILE A 59 -12.47 -3.52 9.81
CA ILE A 59 -12.53 -2.30 8.99
C ILE A 59 -12.09 -2.58 7.55
N SER A 60 -10.99 -3.32 7.34
CA SER A 60 -10.46 -3.59 6.01
C SER A 60 -11.35 -4.52 5.19
N LEU A 61 -12.05 -5.45 5.86
CA LEU A 61 -13.01 -6.36 5.24
C LEU A 61 -14.37 -5.71 4.97
N PHE A 62 -14.73 -4.65 5.69
CA PHE A 62 -16.02 -3.98 5.56
C PHE A 62 -16.31 -3.56 4.12
N MET A 63 -15.38 -2.85 3.46
CA MET A 63 -15.58 -2.36 2.09
C MET A 63 -15.69 -3.50 1.06
N PRO A 64 -14.79 -4.51 1.03
CA PRO A 64 -14.97 -5.72 0.25
C PRO A 64 -16.33 -6.39 0.45
N ILE A 65 -16.77 -6.59 1.70
CA ILE A 65 -18.03 -7.25 2.02
C ILE A 65 -19.22 -6.42 1.54
N MET A 66 -19.23 -5.11 1.81
CA MET A 66 -20.28 -4.20 1.35
C MET A 66 -20.35 -4.14 -0.18
N MET A 67 -19.20 -4.23 -0.84
CA MET A 67 -19.12 -4.29 -2.29
C MET A 67 -19.75 -5.59 -2.80
N ILE A 68 -19.44 -6.73 -2.18
CA ILE A 68 -20.10 -8.02 -2.47
C ILE A 68 -21.62 -7.87 -2.31
N LEU A 69 -22.09 -7.33 -1.20
CA LEU A 69 -23.52 -7.15 -0.89
C LEU A 69 -24.25 -6.16 -1.81
N SER A 70 -23.56 -5.10 -2.23
CA SER A 70 -24.09 -4.11 -3.17
C SER A 70 -24.27 -4.73 -4.55
N TYR A 71 -23.22 -5.39 -5.06
CA TYR A 71 -23.31 -6.04 -6.37
C TYR A 71 -24.29 -7.22 -6.32
N THR A 72 -24.23 -8.04 -5.24
CA THR A 72 -25.35 -8.67 -4.51
C THR A 72 -26.78 -8.50 -5.02
N SER A 73 -27.19 -7.24 -4.99
CA SER A 73 -28.59 -6.84 -4.88
C SER A 73 -29.11 -6.15 -6.14
N ALA A 74 -28.24 -5.84 -7.11
CA ALA A 74 -28.62 -5.27 -8.41
C ALA A 74 -29.21 -6.36 -9.32
N LYS A 75 -30.54 -6.47 -9.37
CA LYS A 75 -31.28 -7.61 -9.93
C LYS A 75 -31.68 -7.48 -11.41
N ASP A 76 -31.60 -6.28 -12.01
CA ASP A 76 -32.37 -6.00 -13.23
C ASP A 76 -31.59 -6.02 -14.57
N ASN A 77 -30.43 -6.68 -14.65
CA ASN A 77 -29.80 -7.04 -15.94
C ASN A 77 -28.92 -8.30 -15.82
N LEU A 78 -29.57 -9.46 -15.72
CA LEU A 78 -29.05 -10.66 -15.07
C LEU A 78 -27.74 -11.25 -15.64
N VAL A 79 -27.46 -11.15 -16.95
CA VAL A 79 -26.33 -11.87 -17.54
C VAL A 79 -25.03 -11.06 -17.50
N THR A 80 -25.13 -9.76 -17.79
CA THR A 80 -23.99 -8.84 -17.87
C THR A 80 -23.58 -8.29 -16.51
N THR A 81 -24.55 -8.10 -15.60
CA THR A 81 -24.30 -7.71 -14.21
C THR A 81 -23.67 -8.84 -13.40
N VAL A 82 -24.00 -10.11 -13.67
CA VAL A 82 -23.45 -11.26 -12.91
C VAL A 82 -21.97 -11.47 -13.21
N PHE A 83 -21.51 -11.30 -14.45
CA PHE A 83 -20.10 -11.53 -14.79
C PHE A 83 -19.15 -10.49 -14.17
N SER A 84 -19.45 -9.19 -14.36
CA SER A 84 -18.67 -8.09 -13.77
C SER A 84 -18.67 -8.13 -12.24
N ARG A 85 -19.82 -8.40 -11.64
CA ARG A 85 -19.98 -8.66 -10.21
C ARG A 85 -19.13 -9.83 -9.72
N THR A 86 -19.13 -10.95 -10.43
CA THR A 86 -18.38 -12.14 -10.01
C THR A 86 -16.89 -11.85 -9.99
N ILE A 87 -16.37 -11.08 -10.95
CA ILE A 87 -14.96 -10.67 -10.97
C ILE A 87 -14.64 -9.69 -9.85
N ALA A 88 -15.47 -8.66 -9.62
CA ALA A 88 -15.27 -7.74 -8.50
C ALA A 88 -15.27 -8.47 -7.14
N ILE A 89 -16.21 -9.41 -6.96
CA ILE A 89 -16.28 -10.29 -5.78
C ILE A 89 -15.01 -11.14 -5.66
N THR A 90 -14.56 -11.77 -6.76
CA THR A 90 -13.38 -12.67 -6.76
C THR A 90 -12.08 -11.92 -6.50
N THR A 91 -11.92 -10.71 -7.04
CA THR A 91 -10.77 -9.85 -6.77
C THR A 91 -10.78 -9.40 -5.31
N ALA A 92 -11.94 -9.01 -4.77
CA ALA A 92 -12.03 -8.61 -3.37
C ALA A 92 -11.70 -9.78 -2.43
N THR A 93 -12.25 -10.98 -2.68
CA THR A 93 -12.00 -12.16 -1.84
C THR A 93 -10.56 -12.65 -1.92
N SER A 94 -9.94 -12.66 -3.11
CA SER A 94 -8.51 -13.01 -3.24
C SER A 94 -7.60 -12.06 -2.46
N LEU A 95 -7.91 -10.76 -2.46
CA LEU A 95 -7.20 -9.77 -1.66
C LEU A 95 -7.38 -10.00 -0.16
N ILE A 96 -8.61 -10.28 0.31
CA ILE A 96 -8.87 -10.67 1.71
C ILE A 96 -7.99 -11.87 2.12
N LEU A 97 -7.94 -12.90 1.28
CA LEU A 97 -7.14 -14.10 1.54
C LEU A 97 -5.65 -13.76 1.61
N ILE A 98 -5.14 -12.85 0.78
CA ILE A 98 -3.75 -12.38 0.86
C ILE A 98 -3.47 -11.66 2.18
N SER A 99 -4.37 -10.78 2.65
CA SER A 99 -4.23 -10.12 3.96
C SER A 99 -4.17 -11.12 5.12
N LEU A 100 -5.07 -12.11 5.10
CA LEU A 100 -5.13 -13.16 6.10
C LEU A 100 -3.88 -14.06 6.02
N PHE A 101 -3.42 -14.41 4.83
CA PHE A 101 -2.20 -15.18 4.63
C PHE A 101 -0.97 -14.42 5.15
N SER A 102 -0.83 -13.13 4.84
CA SER A 102 0.23 -12.28 5.38
C SER A 102 0.20 -12.24 6.92
N TYR A 103 -0.98 -12.29 7.53
CA TYR A 103 -1.14 -12.41 8.98
C TYR A 103 -0.63 -13.74 9.52
N PHE A 104 -1.05 -14.88 8.96
CA PHE A 104 -0.64 -16.20 9.44
C PHE A 104 0.82 -16.53 9.18
N LYS A 105 1.41 -15.98 8.09
CA LYS A 105 2.83 -16.16 7.78
C LYS A 105 3.76 -15.46 8.77
N SER A 106 3.29 -14.47 9.53
CA SER A 106 4.07 -13.78 10.55
C SER A 106 4.37 -14.72 11.73
N ARG A 107 5.42 -15.55 11.60
CA ARG A 107 5.92 -16.42 12.67
C ARG A 107 6.44 -15.58 13.84
N HIS A 108 6.33 -16.13 15.04
CA HIS A 108 6.32 -15.48 16.36
C HIS A 108 7.54 -14.62 16.74
N PHE A 109 8.62 -14.62 15.96
CA PHE A 109 9.85 -13.85 16.19
C PHE A 109 9.69 -12.31 16.07
N LEU A 110 8.74 -11.82 15.27
CA LEU A 110 8.65 -10.39 14.90
C LEU A 110 7.20 -9.89 14.89
N LYS A 111 6.51 -10.14 16.01
CA LYS A 111 5.05 -9.94 16.16
C LYS A 111 4.58 -8.53 15.78
N ASN A 112 5.40 -7.51 16.05
CA ASN A 112 5.08 -6.11 15.76
C ASN A 112 5.36 -5.73 14.31
N TYR A 113 6.44 -6.24 13.71
CA TYR A 113 6.67 -6.11 12.29
C TYR A 113 5.53 -6.75 11.50
N GLY A 114 5.18 -8.00 11.82
CA GLY A 114 4.07 -8.69 11.19
C GLY A 114 2.72 -7.99 11.40
N TYR A 115 2.54 -7.29 12.52
CA TYR A 115 1.38 -6.41 12.72
C TYR A 115 1.38 -5.19 11.79
N LYS A 116 2.51 -4.47 11.67
CA LYS A 116 2.60 -3.31 10.78
C LYS A 116 2.46 -3.70 9.32
N GLU A 117 3.04 -4.83 8.93
CA GLU A 117 2.88 -5.42 7.60
C GLU A 117 1.42 -5.81 7.33
N PHE A 118 0.74 -6.39 8.32
CA PHE A 118 -0.68 -6.70 8.23
C PHE A 118 -1.56 -5.45 8.04
N ILE A 119 -1.33 -4.39 8.82
CA ILE A 119 -2.06 -3.12 8.66
C ILE A 119 -1.83 -2.56 7.26
N TYR A 120 -0.59 -2.57 6.79
CA TYR A 120 -0.23 -2.07 5.48
C TYR A 120 -0.94 -2.84 4.35
N SER A 121 -0.88 -4.17 4.35
CA SER A 121 -1.59 -5.02 3.40
C SER A 121 -3.10 -4.82 3.46
N SER A 122 -3.66 -4.69 4.67
CA SER A 122 -5.09 -4.42 4.87
C SER A 122 -5.52 -3.08 4.27
N LEU A 123 -4.72 -2.03 4.44
CA LEU A 123 -5.00 -0.71 3.87
C LEU A 123 -4.89 -0.71 2.34
N LYS A 124 -3.90 -1.41 1.76
CA LYS A 124 -3.86 -1.58 0.29
C LYS A 124 -5.15 -2.16 -0.24
N ILE A 125 -5.66 -3.17 0.44
CA ILE A 125 -6.82 -3.92 -0.01
C ILE A 125 -8.09 -3.11 0.11
N LEU A 126 -8.24 -2.36 1.21
CA LEU A 126 -9.32 -1.39 1.38
C LEU A 126 -9.35 -0.39 0.22
N PHE A 127 -8.20 0.24 -0.09
CA PHE A 127 -8.11 1.26 -1.13
C PHE A 127 -8.31 0.70 -2.55
N LEU A 128 -7.73 -0.46 -2.86
CA LEU A 128 -7.95 -1.12 -4.14
C LEU A 128 -9.42 -1.53 -4.31
N SER A 129 -10.07 -2.04 -3.25
CA SER A 129 -11.48 -2.42 -3.29
C SER A 129 -12.38 -1.20 -3.48
N TYR A 130 -12.08 -0.09 -2.82
CA TYR A 130 -12.77 1.19 -3.04
C TYR A 130 -12.69 1.64 -4.50
N ILE A 131 -11.50 1.57 -5.10
CA ILE A 131 -11.29 1.96 -6.49
C ILE A 131 -12.07 1.03 -7.44
N CYS A 132 -12.00 -0.29 -7.24
CA CYS A 132 -12.78 -1.25 -8.04
C CYS A 132 -14.28 -0.95 -7.98
N GLY A 133 -14.81 -0.66 -6.78
CA GLY A 133 -16.22 -0.28 -6.60
C GLY A 133 -16.60 1.02 -7.32
N SER A 134 -15.67 1.98 -7.42
CA SER A 134 -15.91 3.24 -8.12
C SER A 134 -15.82 3.15 -9.66
N ILE A 135 -15.08 2.18 -10.19
CA ILE A 135 -14.96 1.93 -11.63
C ILE A 135 -16.19 1.16 -12.15
N GLY A 136 -16.77 0.27 -11.32
CA GLY A 136 -17.90 -0.57 -11.67
C GLY A 136 -19.26 0.11 -11.44
N THR A 137 -19.63 1.06 -12.29
CA THR A 137 -21.04 1.48 -12.44
C THR A 137 -21.80 0.49 -13.31
N VAL A 138 -23.07 0.23 -13.00
CA VAL A 138 -23.88 -0.91 -13.50
C VAL A 138 -24.43 -0.71 -14.93
N ASP A 139 -24.08 0.40 -15.60
CA ASP A 139 -24.62 0.73 -16.92
C ASP A 139 -23.94 0.01 -18.09
N SER A 140 -24.54 0.12 -19.27
CA SER A 140 -24.54 -0.78 -20.45
C SER A 140 -23.20 -1.26 -21.04
N ASN A 141 -22.06 -0.89 -20.47
CA ASN A 141 -20.71 -1.20 -20.97
C ASN A 141 -19.86 -2.01 -19.98
N TYR A 142 -20.46 -3.00 -19.31
CA TYR A 142 -19.82 -3.84 -18.29
C TYR A 142 -18.48 -4.50 -18.73
N ILE A 143 -18.32 -4.87 -20.00
CA ILE A 143 -17.07 -5.46 -20.53
C ILE A 143 -15.93 -4.45 -20.42
N ILE A 144 -16.19 -3.19 -20.74
CA ILE A 144 -15.19 -2.12 -20.68
C ILE A 144 -14.76 -1.89 -19.22
N HIS A 145 -15.70 -1.85 -18.27
CA HIS A 145 -15.39 -1.70 -16.84
C HIS A 145 -14.55 -2.87 -16.31
N LEU A 146 -14.87 -4.09 -16.73
CA LEU A 146 -14.16 -5.29 -16.33
C LEU A 146 -12.73 -5.33 -16.89
N VAL A 147 -12.57 -5.08 -18.19
CA VAL A 147 -11.24 -4.98 -18.82
C VAL A 147 -10.42 -3.89 -18.13
N THR A 148 -11.07 -2.76 -17.80
CA THR A 148 -10.43 -1.68 -17.04
C THR A 148 -9.95 -2.16 -15.67
N ILE A 149 -10.76 -2.87 -14.88
CA ILE A 149 -10.36 -3.41 -13.57
C ILE A 149 -9.20 -4.41 -13.72
N ILE A 150 -9.27 -5.32 -14.70
CA ILE A 150 -8.23 -6.34 -14.95
C ILE A 150 -6.89 -5.70 -15.29
N ILE A 151 -6.87 -4.59 -16.02
CA ILE A 151 -5.63 -3.87 -16.33
C ILE A 151 -5.19 -3.03 -15.12
N TYR A 152 -6.13 -2.31 -14.52
CA TYR A 152 -5.87 -1.31 -13.50
C TYR A 152 -5.32 -1.88 -12.20
N VAL A 153 -5.88 -2.99 -11.70
CA VAL A 153 -5.45 -3.59 -10.42
C VAL A 153 -3.99 -4.06 -10.48
N PRO A 154 -3.57 -4.87 -11.47
CA PRO A 154 -2.15 -5.19 -11.67
C PRO A 154 -1.26 -3.98 -11.86
N THR A 155 -1.71 -2.95 -12.60
CA THR A 155 -0.94 -1.71 -12.75
C THR A 155 -0.71 -1.03 -11.39
N CYS A 156 -1.75 -0.91 -10.55
CA CYS A 156 -1.61 -0.30 -9.23
C CYS A 156 -0.72 -1.14 -8.29
N LEU A 157 -0.85 -2.47 -8.31
CA LEU A 157 0.00 -3.36 -7.53
C LEU A 157 1.47 -3.27 -7.98
N TYR A 158 1.71 -3.21 -9.29
CA TYR A 158 3.04 -3.06 -9.85
C TYR A 158 3.66 -1.70 -9.47
N LEU A 159 2.88 -0.61 -9.57
CA LEU A 159 3.32 0.71 -9.14
C LEU A 159 3.63 0.75 -7.64
N CYS A 160 2.78 0.16 -6.80
CA CYS A 160 3.07 -0.02 -5.38
C CYS A 160 4.40 -0.75 -5.18
N TYR A 161 4.62 -1.88 -5.86
CA TYR A 161 5.87 -2.64 -5.76
C TYR A 161 7.11 -1.81 -6.13
N ILE A 162 7.08 -1.05 -7.23
CA ILE A 162 8.21 -0.20 -7.61
C ILE A 162 8.43 0.88 -6.53
N VAL A 163 7.35 1.50 -6.03
CA VAL A 163 7.44 2.53 -4.99
C VAL A 163 8.07 1.98 -3.72
N GLU A 164 7.56 0.84 -3.24
CA GLU A 164 8.07 0.14 -2.07
C GLU A 164 9.57 -0.14 -2.20
N LYS A 165 9.99 -0.69 -3.35
CA LYS A 165 11.40 -0.96 -3.60
C LYS A 165 12.23 0.32 -3.59
N ASN A 166 11.75 1.39 -4.20
CA ASN A 166 12.47 2.66 -4.22
C ASN A 166 12.64 3.24 -2.82
N MET A 167 11.60 3.19 -1.98
CA MET A 167 11.66 3.61 -0.58
C MET A 167 12.65 2.76 0.25
N LEU A 168 12.72 1.45 -0.01
CA LEU A 168 13.69 0.57 0.64
C LEU A 168 15.13 0.92 0.24
N ILE A 169 15.39 1.15 -1.04
CA ILE A 169 16.72 1.54 -1.54
C ILE A 169 17.11 2.92 -0.99
N GLU A 170 16.19 3.88 -1.00
CA GLU A 170 16.41 5.23 -0.45
C GLU A 170 16.76 5.16 1.04
N TYR A 171 16.06 4.32 1.82
CA TYR A 171 16.40 4.08 3.21
C TYR A 171 17.79 3.45 3.38
N ILE A 172 18.16 2.47 2.55
CA ILE A 172 19.48 1.84 2.61
C ILE A 172 20.58 2.87 2.33
N ASN A 173 20.42 3.67 1.28
CA ASN A 173 21.39 4.70 0.91
C ASN A 173 21.59 5.72 2.03
N LEU A 174 20.49 6.22 2.62
CA LEU A 174 20.54 7.21 3.69
C LEU A 174 21.14 6.64 5.00
N THR A 175 20.81 5.39 5.34
CA THR A 175 21.18 4.81 6.65
C THR A 175 22.58 4.22 6.64
N PHE A 176 22.95 3.54 5.54
CA PHE A 176 24.20 2.78 5.41
C PHE A 176 25.21 3.44 4.46
N GLY A 177 24.94 4.66 3.98
CA GLY A 177 25.86 5.40 3.12
C GLY A 177 26.14 4.72 1.78
N LYS A 178 25.20 3.95 1.25
CA LYS A 178 25.32 3.29 -0.05
C LYS A 178 24.82 4.22 -1.16
N GLU A 179 25.30 4.03 -2.39
CA GLU A 179 24.94 4.85 -3.56
C GLU A 179 24.16 4.06 -4.62
N TYR A 180 23.13 3.33 -4.19
CA TYR A 180 22.31 2.57 -5.12
C TYR A 180 21.41 3.48 -5.95
N LYS A 181 21.21 3.14 -7.22
CA LYS A 181 20.36 3.90 -8.14
C LYS A 181 18.90 3.89 -7.68
N THR A 182 18.35 5.07 -7.40
CA THR A 182 16.93 5.28 -7.09
C THR A 182 16.21 6.02 -8.23
N ASN A 183 14.90 5.86 -8.32
CA ASN A 183 14.06 6.60 -9.27
C ASN A 183 13.48 7.85 -8.59
N LYS A 184 14.04 9.02 -8.93
CA LYS A 184 13.61 10.32 -8.38
C LYS A 184 12.17 10.68 -8.74
N ILE A 185 11.69 10.31 -9.93
CA ILE A 185 10.32 10.58 -10.39
C ILE A 185 9.31 9.85 -9.49
N LEU A 186 9.65 8.63 -9.10
CA LEU A 186 8.79 7.81 -8.26
C LEU A 186 8.72 8.35 -6.82
N SER A 187 9.84 8.82 -6.27
CA SER A 187 9.87 9.52 -4.98
C SER A 187 9.00 10.80 -5.03
N LEU A 188 9.01 11.51 -6.16
CA LEU A 188 8.17 12.68 -6.38
C LEU A 188 6.67 12.31 -6.45
N LEU A 189 6.29 11.24 -7.16
CA LEU A 189 4.91 10.74 -7.23
C LEU A 189 4.35 10.38 -5.84
N VAL A 190 5.17 9.76 -4.98
CA VAL A 190 4.80 9.45 -3.60
C VAL A 190 4.55 10.72 -2.78
N LYS A 191 5.41 11.74 -2.93
CA LYS A 191 5.22 13.03 -2.28
C LYS A 191 3.96 13.74 -2.79
N MET A 192 3.69 13.69 -4.09
CA MET A 192 2.46 14.24 -4.67
C MET A 192 1.21 13.53 -4.17
N ALA A 193 1.25 12.22 -3.89
CA ALA A 193 0.14 11.51 -3.28
C ALA A 193 -0.24 12.07 -1.90
N GLY A 194 0.76 12.43 -1.09
CA GLY A 194 0.54 13.11 0.19
C GLY A 194 -0.12 14.49 0.03
N ILE A 195 0.36 15.30 -0.93
CA ILE A 195 -0.20 16.63 -1.22
C ILE A 195 -1.65 16.51 -1.72
N ILE A 196 -1.92 15.56 -2.60
CA ILE A 196 -3.26 15.29 -3.15
C ILE A 196 -4.22 14.84 -2.05
N MET A 197 -3.76 14.08 -1.06
CA MET A 197 -4.57 13.74 0.12
C MET A 197 -5.04 15.00 0.85
N ILE A 198 -4.11 15.92 1.11
CA ILE A 198 -4.38 17.17 1.84
C ILE A 198 -5.34 18.03 1.03
N LEU A 199 -5.08 18.22 -0.27
CA LEU A 199 -5.96 18.95 -1.17
C LEU A 199 -7.35 18.31 -1.25
N GLY A 200 -7.45 16.98 -1.37
CA GLY A 200 -8.72 16.27 -1.39
C GLY A 200 -9.52 16.45 -0.10
N LEU A 201 -8.86 16.36 1.06
CA LEU A 201 -9.50 16.64 2.35
C LEU A 201 -10.01 18.09 2.42
N VAL A 202 -9.20 19.06 1.99
CA VAL A 202 -9.58 20.48 1.95
C VAL A 202 -10.76 20.70 1.01
N ILE A 203 -10.72 20.17 -0.22
CA ILE A 203 -11.80 20.31 -1.20
C ILE A 203 -13.10 19.68 -0.69
N VAL A 204 -13.05 18.49 -0.06
CA VAL A 204 -14.25 17.84 0.49
C VAL A 204 -14.85 18.67 1.63
N HIS A 205 -14.02 19.26 2.50
CA HIS A 205 -14.51 20.13 3.56
C HIS A 205 -15.07 21.45 3.00
N LEU A 206 -14.38 22.06 2.03
CA LEU A 206 -14.86 23.27 1.34
C LEU A 206 -16.16 23.00 0.59
N TYR A 207 -16.29 21.87 -0.11
CA TYR A 207 -17.52 21.47 -0.79
C TYR A 207 -18.68 21.28 0.20
N ARG A 208 -18.44 20.65 1.35
CA ARG A 208 -19.48 20.49 2.39
C ARG A 208 -19.91 21.82 2.99
N ILE A 209 -18.98 22.76 3.16
CA ILE A 209 -19.27 24.11 3.67
C ILE A 209 -19.98 24.97 2.61
N ASN A 210 -19.57 24.88 1.35
CA ASN A 210 -20.11 25.67 0.24
C ASN A 210 -21.30 25.02 -0.49
N LYS A 211 -21.79 23.86 -0.04
CA LYS A 211 -22.94 23.17 -0.68
C LYS A 211 -24.20 24.06 -0.73
N SER A 212 -24.30 25.07 0.15
CA SER A 212 -25.38 26.06 0.15
C SER A 212 -25.18 27.25 -0.80
N TRP A 213 -23.99 27.42 -1.40
CA TRP A 213 -23.62 28.57 -2.25
C TRP A 213 -23.35 28.20 -3.71
N ILE A 214 -23.16 26.91 -4.00
CA ILE A 214 -22.84 26.43 -5.34
C ILE A 214 -24.14 26.19 -6.10
N ASP A 215 -24.51 27.16 -6.92
CA ASP A 215 -25.63 27.05 -7.84
C ASP A 215 -25.26 26.13 -9.01
N LYS A 216 -26.09 25.11 -9.27
CA LYS A 216 -25.75 24.01 -10.20
C LYS A 216 -25.62 24.48 -11.64
N ASP A 217 -26.33 25.53 -12.01
CA ASP A 217 -26.34 26.07 -13.37
C ASP A 217 -25.04 26.82 -13.71
N SER A 218 -24.36 27.38 -12.69
CA SER A 218 -23.08 28.09 -12.87
C SER A 218 -21.89 27.17 -13.22
N ILE A 219 -21.94 25.90 -12.78
CA ILE A 219 -20.84 24.95 -13.03
C ILE A 219 -20.84 24.49 -14.49
N ASN A 220 -22.02 24.27 -15.07
CA ASN A 220 -22.15 23.75 -16.43
C ASN A 220 -21.64 24.76 -17.49
N ASP A 221 -21.88 26.05 -17.27
CA ASP A 221 -21.37 27.11 -18.14
C ASP A 221 -19.85 27.32 -18.00
N SER A 222 -19.31 27.14 -16.79
CA SER A 222 -17.87 27.29 -16.53
C SER A 222 -17.00 26.16 -17.12
N ILE A 223 -17.48 24.91 -17.08
CA ILE A 223 -16.75 23.75 -17.63
C ILE A 223 -16.70 23.83 -19.16
N ASN A 224 -17.80 24.26 -19.80
CA ASN A 224 -17.86 24.46 -21.24
C ASN A 224 -17.04 25.70 -21.69
N GLY A 225 -16.95 26.74 -20.87
CA GLY A 225 -16.15 27.94 -21.14
C GLY A 225 -14.62 27.76 -21.02
N LEU A 226 -14.16 26.74 -20.30
CA LEU A 226 -12.74 26.44 -20.09
C LEU A 226 -12.09 25.62 -21.22
N GLY A 227 -12.86 25.17 -22.22
CA GLY A 227 -12.35 24.39 -23.36
C GLY A 227 -11.74 23.03 -22.97
N VAL A 228 -11.98 22.55 -21.75
CA VAL A 228 -11.45 21.29 -21.25
C VAL A 228 -12.27 20.15 -21.84
N SER A 229 -11.65 19.35 -22.71
CA SER A 229 -12.34 18.21 -23.32
C SER A 229 -12.68 17.13 -22.30
N MET A 230 -13.82 16.46 -22.49
CA MET A 230 -14.25 15.32 -21.66
C MET A 230 -13.15 14.24 -21.56
N THR A 231 -12.39 14.04 -22.62
CA THR A 231 -11.24 13.12 -22.67
C THR A 231 -10.16 13.50 -21.65
N LEU A 232 -9.86 14.79 -21.50
CA LEU A 232 -8.85 15.29 -20.55
C LEU A 232 -9.31 15.06 -19.11
N ILE A 233 -10.60 15.25 -18.83
CA ILE A 233 -11.22 14.97 -17.52
C ILE A 233 -11.11 13.48 -17.16
N VAL A 234 -11.40 12.59 -18.11
CA VAL A 234 -11.30 11.13 -17.90
C VAL A 234 -9.85 10.71 -17.63
N ILE A 235 -8.89 11.22 -18.40
CA ILE A 235 -7.46 10.94 -18.20
C ILE A 235 -7.01 11.45 -16.82
N ALA A 236 -7.38 12.68 -16.45
CA ALA A 236 -7.07 13.25 -15.15
C ALA A 236 -7.66 12.42 -14.00
N GLY A 237 -8.91 11.96 -14.13
CA GLY A 237 -9.55 11.06 -13.18
C GLY A 237 -8.80 9.74 -13.02
N ALA A 238 -8.39 9.10 -14.12
CA ALA A 238 -7.61 7.86 -14.06
C ALA A 238 -6.26 8.04 -13.35
N PHE A 239 -5.53 9.12 -13.65
CA PHE A 239 -4.29 9.46 -12.95
C PHE A 239 -4.53 9.71 -11.46
N PHE A 240 -5.59 10.44 -11.12
CA PHE A 240 -5.96 10.72 -9.72
C PHE A 240 -6.22 9.43 -8.93
N MET A 241 -6.93 8.48 -9.53
CA MET A 241 -7.19 7.18 -8.92
C MET A 241 -5.90 6.39 -8.68
N ILE A 242 -4.95 6.40 -9.63
CA ILE A 242 -3.62 5.78 -9.45
C ILE A 242 -2.90 6.42 -8.26
N ILE A 243 -2.99 7.73 -8.09
CA ILE A 243 -2.36 8.41 -6.95
C ILE A 243 -3.02 8.00 -5.63
N ILE A 244 -4.36 7.87 -5.60
CA ILE A 244 -5.09 7.37 -4.43
C ILE A 244 -4.69 5.92 -4.10
N SER A 245 -4.45 5.07 -5.10
CA SER A 245 -4.05 3.68 -4.86
C SER A 245 -2.67 3.56 -4.20
N LEU A 246 -1.81 4.58 -4.35
CA LEU A 246 -0.49 4.66 -3.70
C LEU A 246 -0.55 5.20 -2.26
N LEU A 247 -1.69 5.72 -1.81
CA LEU A 247 -1.85 6.32 -0.49
C LEU A 247 -1.53 5.37 0.67
N PRO A 248 -1.95 4.09 0.67
CA PRO A 248 -1.57 3.12 1.69
C PRO A 248 -0.05 2.96 1.81
N THR A 249 0.66 3.03 0.69
CA THR A 249 2.13 2.95 0.63
C THR A 249 2.76 4.19 1.23
N TYR A 250 2.20 5.38 1.00
CA TYR A 250 2.70 6.58 1.67
C TYR A 250 2.48 6.56 3.20
N ILE A 251 1.28 6.20 3.65
CA ILE A 251 0.91 6.33 5.08
C ILE A 251 1.53 5.21 5.93
N SER A 252 1.42 3.97 5.45
CA SER A 252 1.62 2.79 6.30
C SER A 252 2.84 1.95 5.95
N PHE A 253 3.48 2.17 4.79
CA PHE A 253 4.72 1.48 4.47
C PHE A 253 5.87 2.00 5.35
N LYS A 254 6.59 1.09 5.98
CA LYS A 254 7.74 1.40 6.84
C LYS A 254 8.99 0.73 6.29
N ALA A 255 9.69 1.46 5.43
CA ALA A 255 10.92 1.01 4.78
C ALA A 255 12.02 0.67 5.80
N ASP A 256 12.12 1.50 6.84
CA ASP A 256 13.03 1.34 7.96
C ASP A 256 12.81 0.03 8.70
N LEU A 257 11.58 -0.25 9.13
CA LEU A 257 11.23 -1.49 9.80
C LEU A 257 11.47 -2.70 8.90
N ARG A 258 11.17 -2.61 7.59
CA ARG A 258 11.39 -3.71 6.64
C ARG A 258 12.86 -4.05 6.44
N ILE A 259 13.73 -3.07 6.28
CA ILE A 259 15.17 -3.30 6.13
C ILE A 259 15.79 -3.79 7.43
N GLN A 260 15.44 -3.17 8.56
CA GLN A 260 15.90 -3.62 9.88
C GLN A 260 15.47 -5.07 10.14
N ASN A 261 14.21 -5.41 9.85
CA ASN A 261 13.70 -6.77 9.97
C ASN A 261 14.49 -7.77 9.11
N LYS A 262 14.80 -7.42 7.85
CA LYS A 262 15.63 -8.28 6.99
C LYS A 262 17.04 -8.48 7.55
N LEU A 263 17.65 -7.43 8.11
CA LEU A 263 18.98 -7.50 8.71
C LEU A 263 18.98 -8.30 10.02
N VAL A 264 17.97 -8.11 10.87
CA VAL A 264 17.79 -8.85 12.12
C VAL A 264 17.57 -10.33 11.84
N ILE A 265 16.80 -10.69 10.81
CA ILE A 265 16.64 -12.10 10.40
C ILE A 265 17.96 -12.66 9.84
N LYS A 266 18.67 -11.88 9.03
CA LYS A 266 19.94 -12.30 8.41
C LYS A 266 21.01 -12.58 9.46
N TYR A 267 21.08 -11.75 10.51
CA TYR A 267 22.08 -11.80 11.58
C TYR A 267 21.44 -12.12 12.94
N SER A 268 20.51 -13.08 12.93
CA SER A 268 19.63 -13.34 14.08
C SER A 268 20.41 -13.76 15.33
N GLU A 269 21.39 -14.67 15.18
CA GLU A 269 22.17 -15.15 16.32
C GLU A 269 23.14 -14.08 16.81
N GLU A 270 23.78 -13.34 15.91
CA GLU A 270 24.73 -12.30 16.25
C GLU A 270 24.05 -11.16 17.02
N PHE A 271 22.84 -10.75 16.60
CA PHE A 271 22.05 -9.79 17.34
C PHE A 271 21.55 -10.34 18.67
N ARG A 272 21.10 -11.60 18.73
CA ARG A 272 20.65 -12.24 19.97
C ARG A 272 21.76 -12.23 21.02
N GLU A 273 22.96 -12.67 20.63
CA GLU A 273 24.13 -12.75 21.52
C GLU A 273 24.60 -11.37 21.96
N MET A 274 24.76 -10.42 21.03
CA MET A 274 25.23 -9.07 21.36
C MET A 274 24.29 -8.30 22.28
N TYR A 275 22.97 -8.52 22.17
CA TYR A 275 21.98 -7.88 23.03
C TYR A 275 21.63 -8.68 24.29
N GLY A 276 22.22 -9.86 24.47
CA GLY A 276 22.04 -10.70 25.66
C GLY A 276 20.64 -11.32 25.77
N TYR A 277 19.98 -11.59 24.65
CA TYR A 277 18.66 -12.21 24.64
C TYR A 277 18.74 -13.74 24.78
N TYR A 278 17.88 -14.31 25.61
CA TYR A 278 17.70 -15.76 25.68
C TYR A 278 17.04 -16.29 24.40
N LYS A 279 17.21 -17.59 24.09
CA LYS A 279 16.60 -18.18 22.88
C LYS A 279 15.09 -18.14 22.94
N GLU A 280 14.53 -18.37 24.13
CA GLU A 280 13.11 -18.33 24.43
C GLU A 280 12.57 -16.91 24.25
N GLU A 281 13.30 -15.89 24.72
CA GLU A 281 12.90 -14.48 24.55
C GLU A 281 13.02 -14.00 23.11
N TRP A 282 14.05 -14.44 22.40
CA TRP A 282 14.32 -14.06 21.03
C TRP A 282 13.31 -14.73 20.11
N TYR A 283 13.23 -16.07 20.12
CA TYR A 283 12.42 -16.88 19.19
C TYR A 283 10.97 -17.12 19.65
N GLY A 284 10.66 -16.89 20.93
CA GLY A 284 9.35 -17.18 21.49
C GLY A 284 9.08 -18.68 21.68
N GLU A 285 10.14 -19.46 21.92
CA GLU A 285 10.08 -20.89 22.31
C GLU A 285 9.62 -21.07 23.76
#